data_AF-A0A6G1SDR7-F1
#
_entry.id   AF-A0A6G1SDR7-F1
#
_cell.length_a   1.000
_cell.length_b   1.000
_cell.length_c   1.000
_cell.angle_alpha   90.00
_cell.angle_beta   90.00
_cell.angle_gamma   90.00
#
_symmetry.space_group_name_H-M   'P 1'
#
loop_
_entity.id
_entity.type
_entity.pdbx_description
1 polymer ?
#
loop_
_entity_poly.entity_id
_entity_poly.type
_entity_poly.pdbx_seq_one_letter_code
_entity_poly.pdbx_strand_id
1 'polypeptide(L)'
;MDLTHFESSIEHMEEYISEPGGQQRLIEVLENIGGIRVGRNWSRKTMGFGMKTSISEEIKKDLVVKDLPSNFKRLLRKFAEELVIKRQRKKLEELMTGRGTSIIQHLLFVLKVRSTDLCDDVVKRCIEIIFAETELTKSIVTNSVSAYLVETIILVASESRLKKIWAKHLKGKLETMWRDDIANFVVQRLIDAAQTEELFNEVTSEIYPKLAEIFSYNRPGIGVCLAKANTKFPAAQEKFIDALMQAYYLNGSKKTISRSTNAIHRSIKRQGQKQRCLAPWISHATVYIPLQKHL
;
A
#
# COMPACT_ATOMS: atom_id res chain seq x y z
N MET A 1 34.81 2.77 -3.28
CA MET A 1 33.96 1.89 -2.46
C MET A 1 34.29 0.47 -2.88
N ASP A 2 34.76 -0.36 -1.96
CA ASP A 2 35.20 -1.72 -2.26
C ASP A 2 34.00 -2.61 -2.56
N LEU A 3 33.93 -3.13 -3.78
CA LEU A 3 32.82 -3.95 -4.27
C LEU A 3 32.83 -5.35 -3.67
N THR A 4 33.99 -5.82 -3.23
CA THR A 4 34.17 -7.15 -2.66
C THR A 4 33.32 -7.33 -1.40
N HIS A 5 33.16 -6.26 -0.61
CA HIS A 5 32.30 -6.26 0.57
C HIS A 5 30.83 -6.51 0.21
N PHE A 6 30.32 -5.90 -0.86
CA PHE A 6 28.93 -6.10 -1.28
C PHE A 6 28.69 -7.50 -1.85
N GLU A 7 29.62 -8.00 -2.65
CA GLU A 7 29.54 -9.37 -3.19
C GLU A 7 29.57 -10.40 -2.05
N SER A 8 30.48 -10.24 -1.10
CA SER A 8 30.57 -11.10 0.09
C SER A 8 29.31 -11.03 0.95
N SER A 9 28.70 -9.85 1.12
CA SER A 9 27.44 -9.70 1.87
C SER A 9 26.27 -10.46 1.23
N ILE A 10 26.22 -10.51 -0.10
CA ILE A 10 25.20 -11.27 -0.84
C ILE A 10 25.45 -12.77 -0.72
N GLU A 11 26.70 -13.20 -0.75
CA GLU A 11 27.08 -14.63 -0.64
C GLU A 11 26.77 -15.22 0.74
N HIS A 12 26.94 -14.41 1.80
CA HIS A 12 26.66 -14.81 3.18
C HIS A 12 25.29 -14.32 3.68
N MET A 13 24.34 -14.06 2.76
CA MET A 13 23.03 -13.49 3.09
C MET A 13 22.27 -14.30 4.15
N GLU A 14 22.40 -15.63 4.15
CA GLU A 14 21.73 -16.49 5.14
C GLU A 14 22.20 -16.24 6.58
N GLU A 15 23.49 -15.96 6.74
CA GLU A 15 24.09 -15.65 8.05
C GLU A 15 23.51 -14.35 8.58
N TYR A 16 23.49 -13.30 7.74
CA TYR A 16 22.88 -12.01 8.10
C TYR A 16 21.37 -12.10 8.39
N ILE A 17 20.62 -12.93 7.66
CA ILE A 17 19.18 -13.10 7.94
C ILE A 17 18.97 -13.70 9.34
N SER A 18 19.86 -14.62 9.74
CA SER A 18 19.79 -15.35 11.01
C SER A 18 20.28 -14.52 12.19
N GLU A 19 21.20 -13.58 11.97
CA GLU A 19 21.75 -12.71 12.99
C GLU A 19 20.78 -11.62 13.48
N PRO A 20 20.80 -11.28 14.79
CA PRO A 20 20.14 -10.08 15.29
C PRO A 20 20.68 -8.82 14.59
N GLY A 21 19.80 -8.09 13.89
CA GLY A 21 20.16 -6.85 13.20
C GLY A 21 20.80 -7.02 11.83
N GLY A 22 21.08 -8.25 11.37
CA GLY A 22 21.65 -8.48 10.05
C GLY A 22 20.70 -8.10 8.90
N GLN A 23 19.38 -8.04 9.15
CA GLN A 23 18.41 -7.51 8.18
C GLN A 23 18.71 -6.04 7.83
N GLN A 24 19.10 -5.24 8.82
CA GLN A 24 19.43 -3.83 8.61
C GLN A 24 20.69 -3.67 7.76
N ARG A 25 21.70 -4.54 7.97
CA ARG A 25 22.91 -4.58 7.15
C ARG A 25 22.59 -4.91 5.69
N LEU A 26 21.74 -5.92 5.46
CA LEU A 26 21.31 -6.29 4.11
C LEU A 26 20.52 -5.17 3.41
N ILE A 27 19.67 -4.45 4.16
CA ILE A 27 18.97 -3.26 3.65
C ILE A 27 19.97 -2.16 3.27
N GLU A 28 20.97 -1.88 4.10
CA GLU A 28 22.00 -0.87 3.79
C GLU A 28 22.84 -1.24 2.57
N VAL A 29 23.23 -2.51 2.44
CA VAL A 29 23.91 -3.03 1.24
C VAL A 29 23.03 -2.81 0.01
N LEU A 30 21.75 -3.19 0.09
CA LEU A 30 20.79 -3.03 -1.00
C LEU A 30 20.58 -1.56 -1.39
N GLU A 31 20.41 -0.66 -0.43
CA GLU A 31 20.22 0.78 -0.66
C GLU A 31 21.46 1.42 -1.29
N ASN A 32 22.66 1.01 -0.86
CA ASN A 32 23.92 1.44 -1.45
C ASN A 32 24.08 0.94 -2.89
N ILE A 33 23.82 -0.35 -3.15
CA ILE A 33 23.83 -0.92 -4.50
C ILE A 33 22.74 -0.28 -5.38
N GLY A 34 21.59 0.04 -4.78
CA GLY A 34 20.48 0.72 -5.44
C GLY A 34 20.68 2.22 -5.61
N GLY A 35 21.67 2.83 -4.96
CA GLY A 35 21.83 4.29 -4.86
C GLY A 35 20.55 5.00 -4.48
N ILE A 36 19.72 4.39 -3.62
CA ILE A 36 18.41 4.91 -3.20
C ILE A 36 18.35 4.74 -1.70
N ARG A 37 18.13 5.83 -0.96
CA ARG A 37 17.74 5.74 0.44
C ARG A 37 16.23 5.66 0.51
N VAL A 38 15.69 4.49 0.89
CA VAL A 38 14.25 4.34 1.13
C VAL A 38 13.96 5.12 2.42
N GLY A 39 13.23 6.22 2.31
CA GLY A 39 13.05 7.15 3.42
C GLY A 39 12.45 6.50 4.67
N ARG A 40 12.83 6.98 5.87
CA ARG A 40 12.16 6.66 7.16
C ARG A 40 10.65 7.00 7.13
N ASN A 41 10.24 7.79 6.15
CA ASN A 41 8.86 8.13 5.86
C ASN A 41 8.15 7.06 5.02
N TRP A 42 8.71 5.87 4.79
CA TRP A 42 8.05 4.82 4.02
C TRP A 42 7.41 3.81 4.96
N SER A 43 6.58 4.35 5.84
CA SER A 43 5.70 3.58 6.70
C SER A 43 4.30 3.54 6.07
N ARG A 44 3.48 2.56 6.49
CA ARG A 44 2.05 2.54 6.18
C ARG A 44 1.35 3.88 6.36
N LYS A 45 1.73 4.67 7.38
CA LYS A 45 1.06 5.94 7.70
C LYS A 45 1.31 7.01 6.64
N THR A 46 2.52 7.04 6.10
CA THR A 46 3.00 8.06 5.17
C THR A 46 2.74 7.67 3.72
N MET A 47 2.99 6.40 3.37
CA MET A 47 2.62 5.84 2.06
C MET A 47 1.11 5.75 1.87
N GLY A 48 0.39 5.58 2.99
CA GLY A 48 -1.06 5.52 3.09
C GLY A 48 -1.75 6.81 2.66
N PHE A 49 -1.84 7.70 3.64
CA PHE A 49 -2.65 8.91 3.57
C PHE A 49 -1.92 10.12 3.00
N GLY A 50 -0.58 10.11 3.01
CA GLY A 50 0.24 11.26 2.63
C GLY A 50 0.70 11.27 1.18
N MET A 51 0.61 10.13 0.48
CA MET A 51 1.14 9.98 -0.87
C MET A 51 0.27 10.77 -1.86
N LYS A 52 0.82 11.79 -2.52
CA LYS A 52 0.08 12.65 -3.47
C LYS A 52 0.31 12.25 -4.91
N THR A 53 1.49 11.68 -5.19
CA THR A 53 1.92 11.29 -6.53
C THR A 53 2.06 9.77 -6.64
N SER A 54 2.50 9.25 -7.79
CA SER A 54 2.78 7.81 -7.94
C SER A 54 3.90 7.37 -6.98
N ILE A 55 3.94 6.07 -6.64
CA ILE A 55 4.99 5.55 -5.76
C ILE A 55 6.38 5.92 -6.31
N SER A 56 6.62 5.74 -7.61
CA SER A 56 7.88 6.04 -8.29
C SER A 56 8.30 7.51 -8.17
N GLU A 57 7.36 8.45 -8.24
CA GLU A 57 7.65 9.87 -8.07
C GLU A 57 7.97 10.22 -6.62
N GLU A 58 7.32 9.57 -5.66
CA GLU A 58 7.64 9.74 -4.24
C GLU A 58 9.02 9.18 -3.91
N ILE A 59 9.41 8.04 -4.50
CA ILE A 59 10.78 7.51 -4.37
C ILE A 59 11.81 8.51 -4.90
N LYS A 60 11.52 9.14 -6.03
CA LYS A 60 12.43 10.10 -6.68
C LYS A 60 12.60 11.40 -5.89
N LYS A 61 11.70 11.71 -4.95
CA LYS A 61 11.86 12.85 -4.03
C LYS A 61 12.89 12.58 -2.93
N ASP A 62 13.19 11.31 -2.66
CA ASP A 62 14.26 10.93 -1.75
C ASP A 62 15.64 11.04 -2.43
N LEU A 63 16.69 10.73 -1.65
CA LEU A 63 18.07 10.76 -2.13
C LEU A 63 18.29 9.59 -3.10
N VAL A 64 18.23 9.91 -4.40
CA VAL A 64 18.47 9.00 -5.51
C VAL A 64 19.71 9.43 -6.27
N VAL A 65 20.74 8.59 -6.25
CA VAL A 65 21.95 8.79 -7.06
C VAL A 65 21.59 8.56 -8.53
N LYS A 66 21.70 9.58 -9.38
CA LYS A 66 21.28 9.46 -10.80
C LYS A 66 22.08 8.38 -11.52
N ASP A 67 23.41 8.47 -11.46
CA ASP A 67 24.33 7.60 -12.17
C ASP A 67 24.97 6.59 -11.22
N LEU A 68 24.71 5.31 -11.47
CA LEU A 68 25.30 4.21 -10.72
C LEU A 68 26.41 3.55 -11.52
N PRO A 69 27.47 3.05 -10.86
CA PRO A 69 28.48 2.22 -11.52
C PRO A 69 27.83 1.01 -12.21
N SER A 70 28.31 0.65 -13.39
CA SER A 70 27.69 -0.39 -14.24
C SER A 70 27.58 -1.76 -13.56
N ASN A 71 28.53 -2.09 -12.68
CA ASN A 71 28.56 -3.32 -11.90
C ASN A 71 27.47 -3.39 -10.81
N PHE A 72 26.92 -2.26 -10.36
CA PHE A 72 25.86 -2.24 -9.34
C PHE A 72 24.57 -2.86 -9.87
N LYS A 73 24.30 -2.73 -11.18
CA LYS A 73 23.17 -3.41 -11.82
C LYS A 73 23.30 -4.93 -11.72
N ARG A 74 24.52 -5.47 -11.87
CA ARG A 74 24.82 -6.90 -11.71
C ARG A 74 24.60 -7.34 -10.27
N LEU A 75 25.10 -6.56 -9.30
CA LEU A 75 24.93 -6.85 -7.87
C LEU A 75 23.47 -6.81 -7.43
N LEU A 76 22.70 -5.83 -7.91
CA LEU A 76 21.27 -5.71 -7.60
C LEU A 76 20.49 -6.93 -8.12
N ARG A 77 20.84 -7.41 -9.32
CA ARG A 77 20.29 -8.66 -9.86
C ARG A 77 20.66 -9.85 -8.99
N LYS A 78 21.95 -10.02 -8.66
CA LYS A 78 22.42 -11.11 -7.77
C LYS A 78 21.68 -11.09 -6.44
N PHE A 79 21.51 -9.91 -5.83
CA PHE A 79 20.77 -9.73 -4.58
C PHE A 79 19.31 -10.19 -4.71
N ALA A 80 18.61 -9.79 -5.77
CA ALA A 80 17.22 -10.21 -6.01
C ALA A 80 17.10 -11.73 -6.27
N GLU A 81 18.09 -12.29 -6.96
CA GLU A 81 18.17 -13.73 -7.23
C GLU A 81 18.32 -14.54 -5.94
N GLU A 82 19.29 -14.20 -5.09
CA GLU A 82 19.55 -14.91 -3.84
C GLU A 82 18.48 -14.65 -2.77
N LEU A 83 17.89 -13.45 -2.71
CA LEU A 83 16.85 -13.15 -1.73
C LEU A 83 15.50 -13.77 -2.09
N VAL A 84 15.10 -13.77 -3.37
CA VAL A 84 13.71 -14.12 -3.75
C VAL A 84 13.63 -15.10 -4.91
N ILE A 85 14.25 -14.81 -6.06
CA ILE A 85 13.94 -15.52 -7.31
C ILE A 85 14.39 -16.98 -7.26
N LYS A 86 15.62 -17.24 -6.82
CA LYS A 86 16.21 -18.59 -6.72
C LYS A 86 16.04 -19.20 -5.32
N ARG A 87 15.60 -18.41 -4.33
CA ARG A 87 15.42 -18.88 -2.96
C ARG A 87 14.43 -20.04 -2.91
N GLN A 88 14.81 -21.07 -2.17
CA GLN A 88 13.95 -22.23 -1.91
C GLN A 88 12.62 -21.78 -1.30
N ARG A 89 11.51 -22.36 -1.79
CA ARG A 89 10.15 -22.01 -1.38
C ARG A 89 9.96 -21.90 0.14
N LYS A 90 10.34 -22.95 0.89
CA LYS A 90 10.20 -22.98 2.35
C LYS A 90 10.95 -21.84 3.04
N LYS A 91 12.21 -21.60 2.67
CA LYS A 91 13.00 -20.48 3.20
C LYS A 91 12.39 -19.12 2.87
N LEU A 92 11.79 -18.98 1.69
CA LEU A 92 11.12 -17.74 1.29
C LEU A 92 9.82 -17.52 2.08
N GLU A 93 9.06 -18.58 2.34
CA GLU A 93 7.86 -18.52 3.20
C GLU A 93 8.22 -18.12 4.64
N GLU A 94 9.26 -18.72 5.22
CA GLU A 94 9.82 -18.34 6.53
C GLU A 94 10.25 -16.87 6.56
N LEU A 95 10.89 -16.39 5.47
CA LEU A 95 11.30 -14.99 5.33
C LEU A 95 10.10 -14.03 5.28
N MET A 96 9.03 -14.41 4.57
CA MET A 96 7.80 -13.63 4.38
C MET A 96 6.88 -13.61 5.61
N THR A 97 6.99 -14.62 6.47
CA THR A 97 6.22 -14.71 7.72
C THR A 97 7.01 -14.20 8.93
N GLY A 98 8.31 -13.96 8.76
CA GLY A 98 9.21 -13.49 9.82
C GLY A 98 9.71 -12.05 9.66
N ARG A 99 10.86 -11.78 10.27
CA ARG A 99 11.50 -10.45 10.34
C ARG A 99 12.15 -10.01 9.02
N GLY A 100 12.30 -10.91 8.05
CA GLY A 100 12.95 -10.63 6.76
C GLY A 100 12.07 -9.96 5.72
N THR A 101 10.77 -9.81 5.99
CA THR A 101 9.81 -9.08 5.12
C THR A 101 10.27 -7.69 4.75
N SER A 102 10.92 -6.97 5.67
CA SER A 102 11.47 -5.64 5.47
C SER A 102 12.53 -5.59 4.35
N ILE A 103 13.37 -6.63 4.23
CA ILE A 103 14.40 -6.71 3.18
C ILE A 103 13.74 -6.80 1.81
N ILE A 104 12.70 -7.64 1.69
CA ILE A 104 11.94 -7.80 0.43
C ILE A 104 11.23 -6.49 0.06
N GLN A 105 10.65 -5.79 1.04
CA GLN A 105 9.98 -4.50 0.81
C GLN A 105 10.96 -3.45 0.26
N HIS A 106 12.15 -3.31 0.86
CA HIS A 106 13.18 -2.40 0.36
C HIS A 106 13.66 -2.80 -1.03
N LEU A 107 13.81 -4.11 -1.29
CA LEU A 107 14.20 -4.62 -2.60
C LEU A 107 13.19 -4.18 -3.66
N LEU A 108 11.90 -4.35 -3.40
CA LEU A 108 10.83 -3.95 -4.31
C LEU A 108 10.85 -2.45 -4.61
N PHE A 109 11.08 -1.60 -3.61
CA PHE A 109 11.18 -0.15 -3.82
C PHE A 109 12.39 0.26 -4.65
N VAL A 110 13.56 -0.33 -4.37
CA VAL A 110 14.78 -0.10 -5.15
C VAL A 110 14.57 -0.56 -6.60
N LEU A 111 14.04 -1.77 -6.79
CA LEU A 111 13.79 -2.32 -8.13
C LEU A 111 12.75 -1.53 -8.92
N LYS A 112 11.71 -0.99 -8.26
CA LYS A 112 10.70 -0.16 -8.94
C LYS A 112 11.31 1.05 -9.66
N VAL A 113 12.44 1.57 -9.16
CA VAL A 113 13.14 2.70 -9.78
C VAL A 113 14.26 2.23 -10.71
N ARG A 114 14.98 1.16 -10.35
CA ARG A 114 16.21 0.76 -11.06
C ARG A 114 16.00 -0.28 -12.15
N SER A 115 15.00 -1.13 -12.02
CA SER A 115 14.77 -2.25 -12.94
C SER A 115 13.35 -2.79 -12.80
N THR A 116 12.40 -2.21 -13.54
CA THR A 116 10.99 -2.59 -13.50
C THR A 116 10.73 -4.04 -13.89
N ASP A 117 11.52 -4.61 -14.81
CA ASP A 117 11.37 -6.00 -15.25
C ASP A 117 11.72 -6.96 -14.10
N LEU A 118 12.88 -6.74 -13.48
CA LEU A 118 13.30 -7.50 -12.30
C LEU A 118 12.34 -7.29 -11.11
N CYS A 119 11.77 -6.09 -10.96
CA CYS A 119 10.72 -5.83 -9.97
C CYS A 119 9.50 -6.71 -10.23
N ASP A 120 9.06 -6.84 -11.49
CA ASP A 120 7.91 -7.66 -11.86
C ASP A 120 8.16 -9.16 -11.65
N ASP A 121 9.39 -9.63 -11.88
CA ASP A 121 9.81 -11.00 -11.57
C ASP A 121 9.77 -11.30 -10.06
N VAL A 122 10.30 -10.39 -9.23
CA VAL A 122 10.22 -10.50 -7.77
C VAL A 122 8.77 -10.48 -7.30
N VAL A 123 7.94 -9.56 -7.81
CA VAL A 123 6.50 -9.51 -7.51
C VAL A 123 5.81 -10.82 -7.88
N LYS A 124 6.05 -11.33 -9.10
CA LYS A 124 5.49 -12.60 -9.56
C LYS A 124 5.81 -13.71 -8.58
N ARG A 125 7.09 -13.86 -8.22
CA ARG A 125 7.54 -14.92 -7.31
C ARG A 125 6.90 -14.78 -5.93
N CYS A 126 6.81 -13.57 -5.39
CA CYS A 126 6.15 -13.35 -4.10
C CYS A 126 4.66 -13.72 -4.13
N ILE A 127 3.94 -13.31 -5.17
CA ILE A 127 2.51 -13.62 -5.33
C ILE A 127 2.25 -15.12 -5.45
N GLU A 128 3.07 -15.83 -6.22
CA GLU A 128 2.99 -17.30 -6.38
C GLU A 128 3.15 -18.04 -5.05
N ILE A 129 3.91 -17.48 -4.11
CA ILE A 129 4.12 -18.06 -2.78
C ILE A 129 2.97 -17.66 -1.85
N ILE A 130 2.74 -16.35 -1.69
CA ILE A 130 1.75 -15.81 -0.73
C ILE A 130 0.36 -16.40 -0.98
N PHE A 131 -0.04 -16.52 -2.24
CA PHE A 131 -1.37 -16.96 -2.63
C PHE A 131 -1.43 -18.43 -3.09
N ALA A 132 -0.38 -19.23 -2.83
CA ALA A 132 -0.40 -20.66 -3.11
C ALA A 132 -1.41 -21.41 -2.23
N GLU A 133 -1.50 -21.00 -0.96
CA GLU A 133 -2.28 -21.70 0.06
C GLU A 133 -3.09 -20.70 0.90
N THR A 134 -4.34 -21.08 1.21
CA THR A 134 -5.27 -20.20 1.93
C THR A 134 -4.77 -19.84 3.33
N GLU A 135 -4.22 -20.81 4.07
CA GLU A 135 -3.71 -20.56 5.43
C GLU A 135 -2.47 -19.66 5.42
N LEU A 136 -1.55 -19.87 4.47
CA LEU A 136 -0.40 -18.97 4.29
C LEU A 136 -0.87 -17.57 3.92
N THR A 137 -1.79 -17.45 2.96
CA THR A 137 -2.39 -16.16 2.57
C THR A 137 -2.92 -15.43 3.79
N LYS A 138 -3.76 -16.12 4.58
CA LYS A 138 -4.35 -15.57 5.80
C LYS A 138 -3.28 -15.13 6.79
N SER A 139 -2.29 -15.97 7.05
CA SER A 139 -1.19 -15.66 7.98
C SER A 139 -0.41 -14.41 7.59
N ILE A 140 -0.27 -14.14 6.28
CA ILE A 140 0.46 -12.98 5.77
C ILE A 140 -0.42 -11.74 5.77
N VAL A 141 -1.65 -11.80 5.26
CA VAL A 141 -2.50 -10.61 5.09
C VAL A 141 -3.10 -10.09 6.40
N THR A 142 -3.18 -10.91 7.44
CA THR A 142 -3.68 -10.49 8.77
C THR A 142 -2.58 -10.28 9.79
N ASN A 143 -1.32 -10.60 9.49
CA ASN A 143 -0.19 -10.27 10.34
C ASN A 143 0.27 -8.84 10.05
N SER A 144 0.37 -8.00 11.09
CA SER A 144 0.74 -6.60 10.89
C SER A 144 2.08 -6.46 10.14
N VAL A 145 3.12 -7.23 10.46
CA VAL A 145 4.44 -7.11 9.82
C VAL A 145 4.39 -7.59 8.37
N SER A 146 3.82 -8.77 8.13
CA SER A 146 3.80 -9.40 6.81
C SER A 146 2.80 -8.78 5.83
N ALA A 147 1.67 -8.24 6.31
CA ALA A 147 0.69 -7.57 5.45
C ALA A 147 1.30 -6.38 4.71
N TYR A 148 2.29 -5.72 5.32
CA TYR A 148 2.99 -4.61 4.68
C TYR A 148 3.80 -5.02 3.45
N LEU A 149 4.23 -6.29 3.38
CA LEU A 149 4.83 -6.84 2.16
C LEU A 149 3.79 -6.90 1.03
N VAL A 150 2.57 -7.38 1.30
CA VAL A 150 1.49 -7.44 0.29
C VAL A 150 1.10 -6.04 -0.18
N GLU A 151 0.99 -5.11 0.77
CA GLU A 151 0.78 -3.69 0.49
C GLU A 151 1.85 -3.11 -0.46
N THR A 152 3.13 -3.44 -0.20
CA THR A 152 4.26 -3.01 -1.04
C THR A 152 4.22 -3.64 -2.42
N ILE A 153 3.93 -4.94 -2.50
CA ILE A 153 3.77 -5.67 -3.77
C ILE A 153 2.70 -5.02 -4.65
N ILE A 154 1.55 -4.67 -4.06
CA ILE A 154 0.46 -4.01 -4.79
C ILE A 154 0.89 -2.64 -5.34
N LEU A 155 1.61 -1.85 -4.54
CA LEU A 155 2.04 -0.51 -4.94
C LEU A 155 3.07 -0.52 -6.07
N VAL A 156 3.99 -1.49 -6.07
CA VAL A 156 5.10 -1.55 -7.05
C VAL A 156 4.77 -2.33 -8.31
N ALA A 157 3.74 -3.18 -8.29
CA ALA A 157 3.31 -4.01 -9.41
C ALA A 157 3.14 -3.20 -10.71
N SER A 158 3.49 -3.83 -11.84
CA SER A 158 3.11 -3.31 -13.15
C SER A 158 1.59 -3.36 -13.33
N GLU A 159 1.05 -2.57 -14.26
CA GLU A 159 -0.39 -2.56 -14.55
C GLU A 159 -0.92 -3.98 -14.83
N SER A 160 -0.24 -4.69 -15.74
CA SER A 160 -0.62 -6.04 -16.14
C SER A 160 -0.58 -7.03 -14.97
N ARG A 161 0.38 -6.86 -14.07
CA ARG A 161 0.53 -7.71 -12.88
C ARG A 161 -0.54 -7.39 -11.84
N LEU A 162 -0.84 -6.12 -11.62
CA LEU A 162 -1.89 -5.70 -10.70
C LEU A 162 -3.28 -6.20 -11.13
N LYS A 163 -3.60 -6.11 -12.43
CA LYS A 163 -4.84 -6.70 -12.99
C LYS A 163 -4.92 -8.22 -12.73
N LYS A 164 -3.80 -8.95 -12.87
CA LYS A 164 -3.74 -10.39 -12.56
C LYS A 164 -3.91 -10.67 -11.07
N ILE A 165 -3.29 -9.87 -10.20
CA ILE A 165 -3.44 -10.00 -8.74
C ILE A 165 -4.92 -9.80 -8.36
N TRP A 166 -5.55 -8.76 -8.88
CA TRP A 166 -6.97 -8.49 -8.71
C TRP A 166 -7.83 -9.70 -9.11
N ALA A 167 -7.76 -10.09 -10.40
CA ALA A 167 -8.63 -11.10 -10.97
C ALA A 167 -8.47 -12.49 -10.32
N LYS A 168 -7.25 -12.88 -9.95
CA LYS A 168 -6.97 -14.22 -9.42
C LYS A 168 -7.08 -14.34 -7.91
N HIS A 169 -6.78 -13.27 -7.17
CA HIS A 169 -6.52 -13.40 -5.73
C HIS A 169 -7.43 -12.53 -4.86
N LEU A 170 -7.88 -11.36 -5.34
CA LEU A 170 -8.56 -10.36 -4.50
C LEU A 170 -10.04 -10.16 -4.85
N LYS A 171 -10.42 -10.32 -6.11
CA LYS A 171 -11.81 -10.16 -6.57
C LYS A 171 -12.75 -11.10 -5.79
N GLY A 172 -13.87 -10.55 -5.32
CA GLY A 172 -14.86 -11.23 -4.50
C GLY A 172 -14.46 -11.41 -3.02
N LYS A 173 -13.30 -10.91 -2.60
CA LYS A 173 -12.79 -11.06 -1.21
C LYS A 173 -12.66 -9.74 -0.46
N LEU A 174 -12.93 -8.60 -1.10
CA LEU A 174 -12.71 -7.30 -0.47
C LEU A 174 -13.52 -7.12 0.82
N GLU A 175 -14.74 -7.66 0.88
CA GLU A 175 -15.57 -7.64 2.09
C GLU A 175 -14.89 -8.25 3.32
N THR A 176 -14.39 -9.48 3.17
CA THR A 176 -13.64 -10.13 4.25
C THR A 176 -12.39 -9.33 4.63
N MET A 177 -11.71 -8.75 3.65
CA MET A 177 -10.46 -8.03 3.88
C MET A 177 -10.68 -6.69 4.58
N TRP A 178 -11.68 -5.88 4.21
CA TRP A 178 -11.88 -4.59 4.87
C TRP A 178 -12.48 -4.71 6.28
N ARG A 179 -13.15 -5.82 6.60
CA ARG A 179 -13.61 -6.12 7.96
C ARG A 179 -12.45 -6.39 8.91
N ASP A 180 -11.36 -6.99 8.43
CA ASP A 180 -10.16 -7.28 9.21
C ASP A 180 -9.34 -6.03 9.57
N ASP A 181 -8.80 -5.97 10.79
CA ASP A 181 -8.06 -4.80 11.31
C ASP A 181 -6.72 -4.55 10.59
N ILE A 182 -6.17 -5.55 9.92
CA ILE A 182 -4.90 -5.47 9.20
C ILE A 182 -5.12 -5.51 7.69
N ALA A 183 -5.91 -6.46 7.17
CA ALA A 183 -6.09 -6.66 5.74
C ALA A 183 -6.82 -5.48 5.06
N ASN A 184 -7.54 -4.63 5.81
CA ASN A 184 -8.14 -3.41 5.25
C ASN A 184 -7.11 -2.45 4.65
N PHE A 185 -5.85 -2.48 5.10
CA PHE A 185 -4.80 -1.66 4.51
C PHE A 185 -4.41 -2.17 3.12
N VAL A 186 -4.48 -3.48 2.88
CA VAL A 186 -4.28 -4.08 1.55
C VAL A 186 -5.35 -3.58 0.57
N VAL A 187 -6.61 -3.47 1.02
CA VAL A 187 -7.72 -2.87 0.23
C VAL A 187 -7.44 -1.41 -0.10
N GLN A 188 -6.99 -0.62 0.89
CA GLN A 188 -6.59 0.77 0.68
C GLN A 188 -5.44 0.90 -0.34
N ARG A 189 -4.43 0.02 -0.28
CA ARG A 189 -3.33 0.00 -1.24
C ARG A 189 -3.79 -0.38 -2.65
N LEU A 190 -4.73 -1.33 -2.78
CA LEU A 190 -5.28 -1.71 -4.08
C LEU A 190 -5.98 -0.53 -4.76
N ILE A 191 -6.77 0.23 -4.01
CA ILE A 191 -7.41 1.46 -4.51
C ILE A 191 -6.36 2.48 -4.95
N ASP A 192 -5.37 2.75 -4.10
CA ASP A 192 -4.31 3.73 -4.39
C ASP A 192 -3.46 3.35 -5.61
N ALA A 193 -3.24 2.05 -5.79
CA ALA A 193 -2.42 1.47 -6.84
C ALA A 193 -3.17 1.28 -8.17
N ALA A 194 -4.49 1.48 -8.23
CA ALA A 194 -5.22 1.38 -9.48
C ALA A 194 -4.66 2.37 -10.52
N GLN A 195 -4.26 1.83 -11.68
CA GLN A 195 -3.61 2.58 -12.77
C GLN A 195 -4.56 2.84 -13.94
N THR A 196 -5.59 2.02 -14.11
CA THR A 196 -6.60 2.18 -15.16
C THR A 196 -7.98 2.38 -14.58
N GLU A 197 -8.81 3.11 -15.32
CA GLU A 197 -10.21 3.32 -14.98
C GLU A 197 -11.00 2.00 -14.94
N GLU A 198 -10.68 1.07 -15.85
CA GLU A 198 -11.23 -0.29 -15.84
C GLU A 198 -11.04 -1.00 -14.49
N LEU A 199 -9.80 -1.10 -14.02
CA LEU A 199 -9.49 -1.77 -12.74
C LEU A 199 -10.12 -1.01 -11.58
N PHE A 200 -10.10 0.32 -11.60
CA PHE A 200 -10.72 1.14 -10.56
C PHE A 200 -12.24 0.91 -10.49
N ASN A 201 -12.92 0.85 -11.64
CA ASN A 201 -14.35 0.55 -11.72
C ASN A 201 -14.68 -0.85 -11.21
N GLU A 202 -13.86 -1.86 -11.53
CA GLU A 202 -14.03 -3.20 -10.98
C GLU A 202 -13.90 -3.23 -9.45
N VAL A 203 -12.84 -2.62 -8.91
CA VAL A 203 -12.60 -2.56 -7.46
C VAL A 203 -13.73 -1.82 -6.76
N THR A 204 -14.17 -0.68 -7.30
CA THR A 204 -15.24 0.13 -6.69
C THR A 204 -16.61 -0.53 -6.78
N SER A 205 -16.86 -1.41 -7.75
CA SER A 205 -18.10 -2.18 -7.83
C SER A 205 -18.33 -3.08 -6.61
N GLU A 206 -17.27 -3.56 -5.96
CA GLU A 206 -17.36 -4.33 -4.70
C GLU A 206 -17.43 -3.42 -3.45
N ILE A 207 -16.92 -2.19 -3.55
CA ILE A 207 -16.75 -1.30 -2.39
C ILE A 207 -17.94 -0.36 -2.21
N TYR A 208 -18.42 0.28 -3.28
CA TYR A 208 -19.49 1.30 -3.19
C TYR A 208 -20.78 0.78 -2.55
N PRO A 209 -21.30 -0.42 -2.88
CA PRO A 209 -22.51 -0.93 -2.24
C PRO A 209 -22.35 -1.17 -0.72
N LYS A 210 -21.11 -1.31 -0.25
CA LYS A 210 -20.77 -1.61 1.15
C LYS A 210 -20.26 -0.39 1.92
N LEU A 211 -20.22 0.79 1.30
CA LEU A 211 -19.52 1.95 1.84
C LEU A 211 -20.06 2.41 3.21
N ALA A 212 -21.38 2.31 3.43
CA ALA A 212 -22.01 2.58 4.73
C ALA A 212 -21.47 1.66 5.84
N GLU A 213 -21.33 0.38 5.51
CA GLU A 213 -20.85 -0.64 6.44
C GLU A 213 -19.34 -0.52 6.68
N ILE A 214 -18.57 -0.21 5.65
CA ILE A 214 -17.14 0.10 5.76
C ILE A 214 -16.92 1.23 6.79
N PHE A 215 -17.74 2.29 6.75
CA PHE A 215 -17.66 3.37 7.72
C PHE A 215 -18.16 2.96 9.11
N SER A 216 -19.19 2.13 9.23
CA SER A 216 -19.65 1.62 10.53
C SER A 216 -18.60 0.71 11.19
N TYR A 217 -17.80 0.00 10.39
CA TYR A 217 -16.63 -0.78 10.81
C TYR A 217 -15.37 0.07 11.12
N ASN A 218 -15.51 1.40 11.16
CA ASN A 218 -14.40 2.33 11.43
C ASN A 218 -13.22 2.14 10.45
N ARG A 219 -13.54 2.00 9.15
CA ARG A 219 -12.56 1.97 8.05
C ARG A 219 -12.63 3.22 7.15
N PRO A 220 -12.63 4.44 7.71
CA PRO A 220 -12.75 5.67 6.90
C PRO A 220 -11.58 5.85 5.91
N GLY A 221 -10.45 5.18 6.14
CA GLY A 221 -9.29 5.27 5.25
C GLY A 221 -9.55 4.75 3.84
N ILE A 222 -10.49 3.81 3.68
CA ILE A 222 -10.95 3.37 2.36
C ILE A 222 -11.64 4.52 1.63
N GLY A 223 -12.51 5.27 2.32
CA GLY A 223 -13.15 6.47 1.76
C GLY A 223 -12.15 7.55 1.33
N VAL A 224 -11.07 7.75 2.11
CA VAL A 224 -10.00 8.68 1.74
C VAL A 224 -9.26 8.23 0.48
N CYS A 225 -8.93 6.93 0.39
CA CYS A 225 -8.28 6.38 -0.81
C CYS A 225 -9.17 6.51 -2.05
N LEU A 226 -10.49 6.26 -1.90
CA LEU A 226 -11.45 6.48 -2.98
C LEU A 226 -11.50 7.94 -3.42
N ALA A 227 -11.62 8.88 -2.49
CA ALA A 227 -11.66 10.31 -2.80
C ALA A 227 -10.38 10.76 -3.55
N LYS A 228 -9.22 10.26 -3.12
CA LYS A 228 -7.95 10.50 -3.78
C LYS A 228 -7.88 9.85 -5.16
N ALA A 229 -8.30 8.59 -5.32
CA ALA A 229 -8.28 7.92 -6.62
C ALA A 229 -9.19 8.61 -7.65
N ASN A 230 -10.29 9.21 -7.20
CA ASN A 230 -11.17 10.01 -8.05
C ASN A 230 -10.53 11.28 -8.64
N THR A 231 -9.38 11.74 -8.13
CA THR A 231 -8.61 12.81 -8.81
C THR A 231 -7.87 12.28 -10.03
N LYS A 232 -7.57 10.97 -10.08
CA LYS A 232 -6.96 10.28 -11.22
C LYS A 232 -8.01 9.83 -12.24
N PHE A 233 -9.22 9.51 -11.78
CA PHE A 233 -10.33 9.02 -12.59
C PHE A 233 -11.57 9.92 -12.44
N PRO A 234 -11.60 11.12 -13.05
CA PRO A 234 -12.69 12.08 -12.87
C PRO A 234 -14.08 11.53 -13.24
N ALA A 235 -14.17 10.63 -14.22
CA ALA A 235 -15.43 10.01 -14.64
C ALA A 235 -16.08 9.14 -13.55
N ALA A 236 -15.34 8.71 -12.54
CA ALA A 236 -15.86 7.93 -11.42
C ALA A 236 -16.37 8.80 -10.24
N GLN A 237 -16.16 10.12 -10.30
CA GLN A 237 -16.50 11.04 -9.20
C GLN A 237 -17.99 11.04 -8.86
N GLU A 238 -18.85 11.08 -9.87
CA GLU A 238 -20.31 11.08 -9.69
C GLU A 238 -20.75 9.85 -8.89
N LYS A 239 -20.34 8.65 -9.34
CA LYS A 239 -20.63 7.38 -8.64
C LYS A 239 -20.09 7.36 -7.21
N PHE A 240 -18.93 7.96 -6.98
CA PHE A 240 -18.37 8.07 -5.63
C PHE A 240 -19.21 8.97 -4.72
N ILE A 241 -19.62 10.14 -5.21
CA ILE A 241 -20.49 11.06 -4.48
C ILE A 241 -21.83 10.40 -4.17
N ASP A 242 -22.44 9.72 -5.15
CA ASP A 242 -23.69 8.99 -4.93
C ASP A 242 -23.55 7.92 -3.85
N ALA A 243 -22.49 7.12 -3.90
CA ALA A 243 -22.20 6.10 -2.89
C ALA A 243 -21.98 6.70 -1.50
N LEU A 244 -21.29 7.84 -1.40
CA LEU A 244 -21.13 8.59 -0.14
C LEU A 244 -22.48 9.10 0.39
N MET A 245 -23.29 9.68 -0.48
CA MET A 245 -24.61 10.20 -0.11
C MET A 245 -25.52 9.08 0.38
N GLN A 246 -25.51 7.92 -0.29
CA GLN A 246 -26.20 6.72 0.16
C GLN A 246 -25.72 6.25 1.53
N ALA A 247 -24.40 6.23 1.74
CA ALA A 247 -23.81 5.79 3.00
C ALA A 247 -24.17 6.66 4.20
N TYR A 248 -24.29 7.98 4.03
CA TYR A 248 -24.57 8.92 5.13
C TYR A 248 -26.04 9.30 5.29
N TYR A 249 -26.77 9.46 4.18
CA TYR A 249 -28.10 10.10 4.19
C TYR A 249 -29.24 9.14 3.91
N LEU A 250 -29.05 8.10 3.09
CA LEU A 250 -30.16 7.21 2.68
C LEU A 250 -30.32 5.98 3.59
N ASN A 251 -29.31 5.64 4.40
CA ASN A 251 -29.40 4.61 5.46
C ASN A 251 -29.80 5.18 6.83
N GLY A 252 -30.16 6.47 6.90
CA GLY A 252 -30.43 7.19 8.14
C GLY A 252 -31.91 7.22 8.54
N SER A 253 -32.33 6.26 9.36
CA SER A 253 -33.17 6.65 10.50
C SER A 253 -32.30 7.55 11.41
N LYS A 254 -32.85 8.70 11.82
CA LYS A 254 -32.17 9.92 12.32
C LYS A 254 -31.18 9.78 13.51
N LYS A 255 -30.89 8.59 14.03
CA LYS A 255 -30.04 8.38 15.22
C LYS A 255 -28.56 8.09 14.93
N THR A 256 -28.17 7.65 13.74
CA THR A 256 -26.79 7.18 13.46
C THR A 256 -25.82 8.29 13.02
N ILE A 257 -26.35 9.41 12.49
CA ILE A 257 -25.56 10.48 11.86
C ILE A 257 -24.63 11.19 12.87
N SER A 258 -24.98 11.24 14.16
CA SER A 258 -24.19 11.96 15.19
C SER A 258 -22.91 11.25 15.62
N ARG A 259 -22.77 9.93 15.42
CA ARG A 259 -21.57 9.18 15.80
C ARG A 259 -20.51 9.19 14.69
N SER A 260 -20.93 9.07 13.43
CA SER A 260 -20.02 8.98 12.26
C SER A 260 -19.38 10.33 11.91
N THR A 261 -20.13 11.43 11.99
CA THR A 261 -19.58 12.79 11.83
C THR A 261 -18.57 13.14 12.93
N ASN A 262 -18.83 12.72 14.17
CA ASN A 262 -17.90 12.89 15.27
C ASN A 262 -16.62 12.04 15.12
N ALA A 263 -16.68 10.84 14.54
CA ALA A 263 -15.51 10.00 14.28
C ALA A 263 -14.59 10.62 13.21
N ILE A 264 -15.16 11.13 12.11
CA ILE A 264 -14.40 11.83 11.06
C ILE A 264 -13.84 13.15 11.59
N HIS A 265 -14.65 13.95 12.29
CA HIS A 265 -14.19 15.21 12.86
C HIS A 265 -13.09 15.01 13.92
N ARG A 266 -13.12 13.90 14.69
CA ARG A 266 -12.03 13.51 15.60
C ARG A 266 -10.80 12.99 14.87
N SER A 267 -10.96 12.25 13.79
CA SER A 267 -9.83 11.80 12.95
C SER A 267 -9.14 12.98 12.28
N ILE A 268 -9.92 13.93 11.74
CA ILE A 268 -9.44 15.19 11.15
C ILE A 268 -8.80 16.09 12.24
N LYS A 269 -9.41 16.26 13.43
CA LYS A 269 -8.82 17.06 14.51
C LYS A 269 -7.53 16.46 15.10
N ARG A 270 -7.46 15.14 15.28
CA ARG A 270 -6.23 14.45 15.71
C ARG A 270 -5.11 14.57 14.68
N GLN A 271 -5.45 14.70 13.39
CA GLN A 271 -4.47 14.90 12.32
C GLN A 271 -4.10 16.37 12.12
N GLY A 272 -5.03 17.31 12.28
CA GLY A 272 -4.79 18.77 12.19
C GLY A 272 -3.95 19.34 13.33
N GLN A 273 -3.93 18.72 14.52
CA GLN A 273 -3.03 19.15 15.61
C GLN A 273 -1.54 18.81 15.36
N LYS A 274 -1.21 18.01 14.34
CA LYS A 274 0.19 17.70 13.96
C LYS A 274 0.66 18.35 12.67
N GLN A 275 -0.20 19.06 11.94
CA GLN A 275 0.18 19.80 10.74
C GLN A 275 -0.52 21.16 10.75
N ARG A 276 0.15 22.18 11.30
CA ARG A 276 -0.11 23.56 10.93
C ARG A 276 0.36 23.71 9.49
N CYS A 277 -0.60 23.65 8.57
CA CYS A 277 -0.65 24.28 7.25
C CYS A 277 -1.63 23.44 6.44
N LEU A 278 -2.88 23.92 6.30
CA LEU A 278 -3.79 23.77 5.16
C LEU A 278 -5.23 24.11 5.60
N ALA A 279 -5.63 25.35 5.31
CA ALA A 279 -7.01 25.75 5.02
C ALA A 279 -6.97 26.42 3.61
N PRO A 280 -8.05 26.54 2.81
CA PRO A 280 -9.47 26.58 3.20
C PRO A 280 -10.43 25.92 2.16
N TRP A 281 -10.96 24.72 2.40
CA TRP A 281 -12.01 24.12 1.53
C TRP A 281 -13.25 23.60 2.27
N ILE A 282 -13.40 23.88 3.57
CA ILE A 282 -14.55 23.39 4.36
C ILE A 282 -15.42 24.54 4.90
N SER A 283 -15.12 25.81 4.61
CA SER A 283 -15.92 26.95 5.11
C SER A 283 -17.18 27.28 4.29
N HIS A 284 -17.47 26.57 3.18
CA HIS A 284 -18.61 26.91 2.31
C HIS A 284 -19.77 25.89 2.33
N ALA A 285 -19.71 24.84 3.14
CA ALA A 285 -20.80 23.85 3.26
C ALA A 285 -21.68 24.07 4.50
N THR A 286 -21.89 25.32 4.93
CA THR A 286 -22.98 25.65 5.86
C THR A 286 -24.24 25.94 5.04
N VAL A 287 -24.90 24.88 4.60
CA VAL A 287 -26.21 24.98 3.97
C VAL A 287 -27.21 25.50 5.01
N TYR A 288 -27.71 26.71 4.75
CA TYR A 288 -28.88 27.31 5.38
C TYR A 288 -30.06 26.33 5.33
N ILE A 289 -30.61 25.94 6.48
CA ILE A 289 -31.91 25.29 6.58
C ILE A 289 -32.88 26.34 7.14
N PRO A 290 -33.83 26.90 6.35
CA PRO A 290 -34.89 27.70 6.92
C PRO A 290 -35.86 26.78 7.66
N LEU A 291 -35.95 26.95 8.97
CA LEU A 291 -37.03 26.38 9.79
C LEU A 291 -38.35 27.06 9.39
N GLN A 292 -39.15 26.41 8.54
CA GLN A 292 -40.58 26.69 8.48
C GLN A 292 -41.23 26.13 9.76
N LYS A 293 -41.67 27.03 10.64
CA LYS A 293 -42.59 26.74 11.73
C LYS A 293 -44.02 26.82 11.16
N HIS A 294 -44.78 25.74 11.30
CA HIS A 294 -46.24 25.80 11.25
C HIS A 294 -46.75 26.26 12.62
N LEU A 295 -47.40 27.43 12.64
CA LEU A 295 -48.67 27.74 13.28
C LEU A 295 -49.29 28.90 12.51
#